data_AF-A0A9X2VEZ6-F1
#
_entry.id   AF-A0A9X2VEZ6-F1
#
_cell.length_a   1.000
_cell.length_b   1.000
_cell.length_c   1.000
_cell.angle_alpha   90.00
_cell.angle_beta   90.00
_cell.angle_gamma   90.00
#
_symmetry.space_group_name_H-M   'P 1'
#
loop_
_entity.id
_entity.type
_entity.pdbx_description
1 polymer ?
#
loop_
_entity_poly.entity_id
_entity_poly.type
_entity_poly.pdbx_seq_one_letter_code
_entity_poly.pdbx_strand_id
1 'polypeptide(L)'
;MVVLRALQSVLDFLGPGNVVLGIVLLIATPFVDRFLIRRKRITYRVLYNSKIGLGLERLHDGTEPARAGQRQLYQVAELLDRMSIVVIRIRNTGGYDIDADDFDRPLSFTFGRRVVWNARVSEASTEEIRERVRAGLRFFGAEGSHDPVDRDSLRTVRERLPLWMARWVGTVPSPKLDVEQHWHGVRVEDLALRRKQKFKLVVILREPDDSGVTKDIEATGKLKDSGLLKDEKRERLITLPRATGALAALLTVFLVLSLVFVPPPADSTVACASGEVRIEGSSVFMPTASAIAQDFQRVCESQGTRITTAPTGSVEGVRAVSALGPDDLGLLALADGRQRTDGATPHSEQIGIVVYHVVVNASVGLDTVTTAQLRSIYDGTTTDWNQVRGGESLPIRIVGRGGESGSRELFEQKVLGTGEGELSSNGCRTKDRNPEAATIRCERGSNPEVAREVGRTEGAIGYADAPSVAQARKDNPLTALTVDGKAFDPAVGVDSGYPFWTVEYLYARKKPEPGSVAANFVDYLLRHDSARARLTDAGYLPCTTSEGAPLELCNHR
;
A
#
# COMPACT_ATOMS: atom_id res chain seq x y z
N MET A 1 3.95 -19.26 -33.73
CA MET A 1 2.62 -19.61 -33.19
C MET A 1 2.56 -19.53 -31.67
N VAL A 2 3.54 -20.08 -30.93
CA VAL A 2 3.60 -20.01 -29.44
C VAL A 2 3.79 -18.58 -28.91
N VAL A 3 4.64 -17.76 -29.57
CA VAL A 3 4.85 -16.35 -29.20
C VAL A 3 3.61 -15.49 -29.44
N LEU A 4 2.83 -15.79 -30.49
CA LEU A 4 1.58 -15.08 -30.77
C LEU A 4 0.52 -15.40 -29.72
N ARG A 5 0.38 -16.68 -29.31
CA ARG A 5 -0.54 -17.09 -28.24
C ARG A 5 -0.14 -16.53 -26.88
N ALA A 6 1.16 -16.46 -26.58
CA ALA A 6 1.66 -15.84 -25.35
C ALA A 6 1.45 -14.32 -25.34
N LEU A 7 1.59 -13.65 -26.48
CA LEU A 7 1.25 -12.22 -26.60
C LEU A 7 -0.26 -12.02 -26.42
N GLN A 8 -1.08 -12.90 -26.98
CA GLN A 8 -2.52 -12.80 -26.96
C GLN A 8 -3.09 -13.06 -25.56
N SER A 9 -2.53 -14.02 -24.82
CA SER A 9 -2.88 -14.23 -23.41
C SER A 9 -2.40 -13.11 -22.49
N VAL A 10 -1.26 -12.47 -22.80
CA VAL A 10 -0.81 -11.26 -22.08
C VAL A 10 -1.68 -10.04 -22.42
N LEU A 11 -2.17 -9.94 -23.67
CA LEU A 11 -3.10 -8.90 -24.11
C LEU A 11 -4.50 -9.06 -23.49
N ASP A 12 -4.99 -10.30 -23.40
CA ASP A 12 -6.27 -10.63 -22.78
C ASP A 12 -6.21 -10.45 -21.25
N PHE A 13 -5.06 -10.71 -20.63
CA PHE A 13 -4.82 -10.51 -19.19
C PHE A 13 -4.70 -9.03 -18.78
N LEU A 14 -4.15 -8.17 -19.66
CA LEU A 14 -3.88 -6.77 -19.31
C LEU A 14 -5.04 -5.82 -19.64
N GLY A 15 -5.98 -6.23 -20.48
CA GLY A 15 -7.13 -5.42 -20.91
C GLY A 15 -6.75 -4.17 -21.73
N PRO A 16 -7.69 -3.62 -22.53
CA PRO A 16 -7.39 -2.50 -23.44
C PRO A 16 -6.91 -1.22 -22.72
N GLY A 17 -7.23 -1.05 -21.43
CA GLY A 17 -6.85 0.13 -20.66
C GLY A 17 -5.34 0.27 -20.37
N ASN A 18 -4.64 -0.84 -20.12
CA ASN A 18 -3.22 -0.80 -19.71
C ASN A 18 -2.28 -0.60 -20.90
N VAL A 19 -2.66 -1.09 -22.09
CA VAL A 19 -1.91 -0.87 -23.34
C VAL A 19 -1.93 0.62 -23.72
N VAL A 20 -3.09 1.28 -23.55
CA VAL A 20 -3.24 2.73 -23.78
C VAL A 20 -2.35 3.52 -22.81
N LEU A 21 -2.27 3.12 -21.54
CA LEU A 21 -1.42 3.78 -20.55
C LEU A 21 0.08 3.67 -20.90
N GLY A 22 0.52 2.51 -21.38
CA GLY A 22 1.91 2.31 -21.83
C GLY A 22 2.29 3.20 -23.03
N ILE A 23 1.38 3.35 -24.00
CA ILE A 23 1.58 4.23 -25.16
C ILE A 23 1.60 5.71 -24.75
N VAL A 24 0.69 6.12 -23.86
CA VAL A 24 0.64 7.49 -23.34
C VAL A 24 1.93 7.86 -22.57
N LEU A 25 2.45 6.94 -21.76
CA LEU A 25 3.71 7.15 -21.03
C LEU A 25 4.91 7.27 -21.98
N LEU A 26 5.01 6.44 -23.01
CA LEU A 26 6.07 6.51 -24.02
C LEU A 26 6.06 7.84 -24.79
N ILE A 27 4.88 8.37 -25.12
CA ILE A 27 4.73 9.66 -25.79
C ILE A 27 5.02 10.82 -24.82
N ALA A 28 4.61 10.74 -23.55
CA ALA A 28 4.78 11.81 -22.58
C ALA A 28 6.24 12.01 -22.14
N THR A 29 7.05 10.95 -22.09
CA THR A 29 8.43 10.99 -21.59
C THR A 29 9.34 12.01 -22.30
N PRO A 30 9.44 12.05 -23.64
CA PRO A 30 10.25 13.06 -24.33
C PRO A 30 9.71 14.49 -24.18
N PHE A 31 8.40 14.68 -24.01
CA PHE A 31 7.82 15.99 -23.73
C PHE A 31 8.15 16.48 -22.32
N VAL A 32 8.15 15.59 -21.32
CA VAL A 32 8.55 15.89 -19.94
C VAL A 32 10.03 16.29 -19.89
N ASP A 33 10.93 15.55 -20.54
CA ASP A 33 12.37 15.88 -20.55
C ASP A 33 12.63 17.23 -21.25
N ARG A 34 12.03 17.45 -22.43
CA ARG A 34 12.21 18.66 -23.24
C ARG A 34 11.60 19.92 -22.62
N PHE A 35 10.43 19.83 -21.99
CA PHE A 35 9.73 21.02 -21.46
C PHE A 35 9.99 21.31 -19.98
N LEU A 36 10.41 20.32 -19.17
CA LEU A 36 10.56 20.50 -17.72
C LEU A 36 12.02 20.48 -17.23
N ILE A 37 12.88 19.61 -17.79
CA ILE A 37 14.20 19.32 -17.21
C ILE A 37 15.32 20.13 -17.89
N ARG A 38 15.26 20.31 -19.21
CA ARG A 38 16.34 20.91 -20.03
C ARG A 38 15.97 22.31 -20.58
N ARG A 39 15.97 23.35 -19.74
CA ARG A 39 15.72 24.74 -20.20
C ARG A 39 16.69 25.78 -19.62
N LYS A 40 16.99 26.83 -20.40
CA LYS A 40 17.71 28.03 -19.93
C LYS A 40 16.81 28.80 -18.95
N ARG A 41 17.33 29.11 -17.75
CA ARG A 41 16.54 29.74 -16.69
C ARG A 41 17.39 30.66 -15.84
N ILE A 42 16.98 31.93 -15.77
CA ILE A 42 17.54 32.92 -14.85
C ILE A 42 16.54 33.16 -13.74
N THR A 43 17.02 33.11 -12.52
CA THR A 43 16.24 33.46 -11.33
C THR A 43 16.89 34.65 -10.67
N TYR A 44 16.08 35.64 -10.31
CA TYR A 44 16.53 36.77 -9.51
C TYR A 44 15.76 36.84 -8.18
N ARG A 45 16.41 37.43 -7.19
CA ARG A 45 15.81 37.70 -5.87
C ARG A 45 16.35 39.00 -5.30
N VAL A 46 15.47 39.90 -4.92
CA VAL A 46 15.83 41.08 -4.12
C VAL A 46 16.08 40.61 -2.68
N LEU A 47 17.34 40.68 -2.25
CA LEU A 47 17.79 40.28 -0.92
C LEU A 47 17.65 41.40 0.11
N TYR A 48 17.90 42.64 -0.31
CA TYR A 48 17.89 43.82 0.54
C TYR A 48 17.35 45.01 -0.25
N ASN A 49 16.54 45.86 0.39
CA ASN A 49 15.96 47.07 -0.19
C ASN A 49 15.59 48.03 0.96
N SER A 50 16.54 48.87 1.37
CA SER A 50 16.38 49.75 2.55
C SER A 50 17.26 50.99 2.47
N LYS A 51 16.89 52.02 3.24
CA LYS A 51 17.66 53.27 3.36
C LYS A 51 19.04 53.04 3.99
N ILE A 52 20.02 53.82 3.55
CA ILE A 52 21.41 53.88 4.05
C ILE A 52 21.53 54.89 5.21
N GLY A 53 20.56 55.78 5.36
CA GLY A 53 20.52 56.83 6.37
C GLY A 53 20.73 56.32 7.80
N LEU A 54 21.66 56.96 8.50
CA LEU A 54 21.65 57.02 9.96
C LEU A 54 20.49 57.94 10.33
N GLY A 55 19.45 57.41 10.98
CA GLY A 55 18.37 58.27 11.50
C GLY A 55 18.99 59.39 12.34
N LEU A 56 18.80 60.63 11.90
CA LEU A 56 19.38 61.84 12.50
C LEU A 56 18.71 62.21 13.85
N GLU A 57 17.99 61.26 14.44
CA GLU A 57 17.23 61.39 15.68
C GLU A 57 18.11 61.39 16.94
N ARG A 58 19.45 61.45 16.80
CA ARG A 58 20.40 61.50 17.93
C ARG A 58 21.55 62.51 17.78
N LEU A 59 21.32 63.63 17.11
CA LEU A 59 22.25 64.78 17.15
C LEU A 59 21.54 66.10 17.53
N HIS A 60 20.36 66.01 18.13
CA HIS A 60 19.69 67.13 18.79
C HIS A 60 19.76 66.91 20.31
N ASP A 61 20.92 67.18 20.92
CA ASP A 61 20.95 67.56 22.33
C ASP A 61 21.02 69.09 22.34
N GLY A 62 19.93 69.72 22.78
CA GLY A 62 19.55 71.10 22.47
C GLY A 62 20.34 72.19 23.18
N THR A 63 21.67 72.11 23.22
CA THR A 63 22.52 73.14 23.84
C THR A 63 23.86 73.28 23.11
N GLU A 64 23.90 74.06 22.02
CA GLU A 64 25.01 74.94 21.57
C GLU A 64 24.83 75.31 20.08
N PRO A 65 25.05 76.57 19.65
CA PRO A 65 24.97 76.94 18.24
C PRO A 65 26.09 76.28 17.43
N ALA A 66 25.68 75.47 16.45
CA ALA A 66 26.57 74.66 15.64
C ALA A 66 27.68 75.47 14.94
N ARG A 67 28.95 75.13 15.22
CA ARG A 67 30.14 75.72 14.57
C ARG A 67 30.13 75.38 13.08
N ALA A 68 30.78 76.19 12.24
CA ALA A 68 30.74 76.08 10.78
C ALA A 68 31.02 74.66 10.21
N GLY A 69 31.79 73.82 10.92
CA GLY A 69 32.02 72.41 10.54
C GLY A 69 30.82 71.46 10.72
N GLN A 70 29.86 71.76 11.61
CA GLN A 70 28.65 70.94 11.79
C GLN A 70 27.65 71.12 10.65
N ARG A 71 27.59 72.30 10.00
CA ARG A 71 26.73 72.50 8.82
C ARG A 71 27.09 71.55 7.66
N GLN A 72 28.37 71.23 7.50
CA GLN A 72 28.83 70.25 6.52
C GLN A 72 28.42 68.82 6.89
N LEU A 73 28.45 68.46 8.17
CA LEU A 73 27.93 67.18 8.66
C LEU A 73 26.41 67.06 8.44
N TYR A 74 25.64 68.12 8.67
CA TYR A 74 24.20 68.13 8.38
C TYR A 74 23.91 67.97 6.88
N GLN A 75 24.67 68.64 6.01
CA GLN A 75 24.54 68.49 4.56
C GLN A 75 24.87 67.06 4.08
N VAL A 76 25.91 66.44 4.63
CA VAL A 76 26.28 65.05 4.30
C VAL A 76 25.26 64.05 4.85
N ALA A 77 24.75 64.27 6.06
CA ALA A 77 23.75 63.40 6.68
C ALA A 77 22.38 63.51 5.98
N GLU A 78 21.98 64.70 5.54
CA GLU A 78 20.78 64.90 4.73
C GLU A 78 20.89 64.21 3.36
N LEU A 79 22.07 64.25 2.73
CA LEU A 79 22.33 63.50 1.50
C LEU A 79 22.27 61.98 1.72
N LEU A 80 22.84 61.46 2.82
CA LEU A 80 22.83 60.03 3.14
C LEU A 80 21.45 59.50 3.56
N ASP A 81 20.61 60.31 4.20
CA ASP A 81 19.24 59.93 4.60
C ASP A 81 18.33 59.65 3.39
N ARG A 82 18.63 60.30 2.27
CA ARG A 82 17.94 60.09 1.00
C ARG A 82 18.48 58.92 0.20
N MET A 83 19.57 58.29 0.64
CA MET A 83 20.16 57.16 -0.09
C MET A 83 19.53 55.84 0.36
N SER A 84 19.27 54.94 -0.58
CA SER A 84 18.86 53.56 -0.32
C SER A 84 19.73 52.57 -1.10
N ILE A 85 19.82 51.35 -0.58
CA ILE A 85 20.62 50.27 -1.16
C ILE A 85 19.73 49.07 -1.47
N VAL A 86 19.83 48.61 -2.71
CA VAL A 86 19.17 47.42 -3.21
C VAL A 86 20.21 46.37 -3.55
N VAL A 87 20.02 45.15 -3.05
CA VAL A 87 20.88 44.01 -3.38
C VAL A 87 20.05 42.96 -4.08
N ILE A 88 20.36 42.70 -5.34
CA ILE A 88 19.67 41.71 -6.18
C ILE A 88 20.62 40.55 -6.45
N ARG A 89 20.23 39.32 -6.10
CA ARG A 89 20.96 38.12 -6.50
C ARG A 89 20.41 37.63 -7.82
N ILE A 90 21.29 37.40 -8.80
CA ILE A 90 20.96 36.81 -10.11
C ILE A 90 21.69 35.48 -10.23
N ARG A 91 20.99 34.44 -10.71
CA ARG A 91 21.53 33.08 -10.84
C ARG A 91 21.00 32.35 -12.07
N ASN A 92 21.86 31.57 -12.72
CA ASN A 92 21.43 30.53 -13.66
C ASN A 92 20.98 29.27 -12.88
N THR A 93 19.68 29.01 -12.88
CA THR A 93 19.03 27.83 -12.26
C THR A 93 18.60 26.79 -13.28
N GLY A 94 18.90 27.02 -14.56
CA GLY A 94 18.57 26.13 -15.67
C GLY A 94 19.50 24.92 -15.79
N GLY A 95 19.17 24.06 -16.76
CA GLY A 95 19.99 22.90 -17.12
C GLY A 95 21.16 23.23 -18.05
N TYR A 96 21.12 24.41 -18.69
CA TYR A 96 22.07 24.85 -19.71
C TYR A 96 22.80 26.12 -19.31
N ASP A 97 23.96 26.32 -19.92
CA ASP A 97 24.66 27.59 -19.93
C ASP A 97 23.86 28.64 -20.72
N ILE A 98 24.10 29.90 -20.37
CA ILE A 98 23.47 31.05 -21.02
C ILE A 98 24.60 31.93 -21.50
N ASP A 99 24.68 32.14 -22.81
CA ASP A 99 25.64 33.03 -23.45
C ASP A 99 24.97 34.38 -23.79
N ALA A 100 25.77 35.39 -24.14
CA ALA A 100 25.27 36.75 -24.42
C ALA A 100 24.18 36.76 -25.52
N ASP A 101 24.38 35.96 -26.56
CA ASP A 101 23.46 35.85 -27.70
C ASP A 101 22.11 35.23 -27.36
N ASP A 102 21.94 34.66 -26.17
CA ASP A 102 20.69 34.04 -25.73
C ASP A 102 19.63 35.04 -25.26
N PHE A 103 19.98 36.33 -25.18
CA PHE A 103 19.04 37.37 -24.78
C PHE A 103 18.40 38.04 -26.01
N ASP A 104 17.07 37.93 -26.12
CA ASP A 104 16.27 38.80 -26.99
C ASP A 104 16.22 40.22 -26.43
N ARG A 105 16.12 40.32 -25.10
CA ARG A 105 16.16 41.59 -24.35
C ARG A 105 17.05 41.42 -23.13
N PRO A 106 18.04 42.31 -22.94
CA PRO A 106 19.00 42.21 -21.84
C PRO A 106 18.31 42.35 -20.49
N LEU A 107 18.89 41.73 -19.47
CA LEU A 107 18.36 41.77 -18.11
C LEU A 107 18.47 43.19 -17.57
N SER A 108 17.32 43.80 -17.27
CA SER A 108 17.22 45.17 -16.80
C SER A 108 16.40 45.24 -15.51
N PHE A 109 16.76 46.15 -14.62
CA PHE A 109 16.04 46.44 -13.39
C PHE A 109 15.71 47.92 -13.31
N THR A 110 14.46 48.24 -13.03
CA THR A 110 13.98 49.61 -12.77
C THR A 110 13.57 49.73 -11.31
N PHE A 111 13.69 50.94 -10.74
CA PHE A 111 13.53 51.18 -9.31
C PHE A 111 12.38 52.14 -8.98
N GLY A 112 11.35 52.17 -9.82
CA GLY A 112 10.21 53.08 -9.69
C GLY A 112 10.62 54.54 -9.88
N ARG A 113 10.28 55.40 -8.91
CA ARG A 113 10.64 56.84 -8.91
C ARG A 113 12.04 57.14 -8.34
N ARG A 114 12.81 56.12 -7.97
CA ARG A 114 14.12 56.28 -7.36
C ARG A 114 15.19 56.48 -8.41
N VAL A 115 16.14 57.35 -8.12
CA VAL A 115 17.23 57.70 -9.03
C VAL A 115 18.42 56.81 -8.74
N VAL A 116 18.96 56.14 -9.75
CA VAL A 116 20.16 55.31 -9.62
C VAL A 116 21.39 56.20 -9.53
N TRP A 117 22.03 56.17 -8.36
CA TRP A 117 23.27 56.90 -8.10
C TRP A 117 24.48 56.11 -8.55
N ASN A 118 24.50 54.80 -8.26
CA ASN A 118 25.58 53.90 -8.67
C ASN A 118 25.12 52.44 -8.63
N ALA A 119 25.80 51.56 -9.36
CA ALA A 119 25.60 50.13 -9.29
C ALA A 119 26.93 49.39 -9.42
N ARG A 120 27.08 48.31 -8.65
CA ARG A 120 28.29 47.47 -8.68
C ARG A 120 27.96 46.00 -8.56
N VAL A 121 28.84 45.19 -9.13
CA VAL A 121 28.78 43.72 -8.98
C VAL A 121 29.48 43.34 -7.68
N SER A 122 28.87 42.44 -6.92
CA SER A 122 29.41 41.85 -5.69
C SER A 122 29.16 40.34 -5.69
N GLU A 123 29.97 39.57 -4.95
CA GLU A 123 29.78 38.11 -4.76
C GLU A 123 29.50 37.33 -6.06
N ALA A 124 30.27 37.61 -7.12
CA ALA A 124 30.25 36.81 -8.34
C ALA A 124 30.90 35.44 -8.10
N SER A 125 30.37 34.39 -8.74
CA SER A 125 30.88 33.02 -8.64
C SER A 125 32.35 32.87 -9.08
N THR A 126 32.78 33.68 -10.06
CA THR A 126 34.17 33.73 -10.55
C THR A 126 34.55 35.18 -10.86
N GLU A 127 35.84 35.47 -10.92
CA GLU A 127 36.33 36.81 -11.27
C GLU A 127 35.97 37.20 -12.70
N GLU A 128 36.02 36.25 -13.64
CA GLU A 128 35.64 36.44 -15.04
C GLU A 128 34.20 36.96 -15.20
N ILE A 129 33.25 36.43 -14.42
CA ILE A 129 31.86 36.92 -14.43
C ILE A 129 31.81 38.33 -13.87
N ARG A 130 32.58 38.62 -12.81
CA ARG A 130 32.60 39.96 -12.21
C ARG A 130 33.04 40.99 -13.23
N GLU A 131 34.13 40.71 -13.95
CA GLU A 131 34.67 41.59 -14.98
C GLU A 131 33.70 41.74 -16.15
N ARG A 132 33.14 40.63 -16.65
CA ARG A 132 32.19 40.66 -17.78
C ARG A 132 30.91 41.43 -17.45
N VAL A 133 30.30 41.14 -16.30
CA VAL A 133 29.08 41.87 -15.86
C VAL A 133 29.40 43.35 -15.59
N ARG A 134 30.60 43.66 -15.06
CA ARG A 134 31.04 45.03 -14.85
C ARG A 134 31.23 45.79 -16.17
N ALA A 135 31.80 45.13 -17.18
CA ALA A 135 32.00 45.70 -18.51
C ALA A 135 30.68 45.93 -19.25
N GLY A 136 29.68 45.07 -19.05
CA GLY A 136 28.35 45.17 -19.65
C GLY A 136 27.31 45.97 -18.84
N LEU A 137 27.67 46.52 -17.68
CA LEU A 137 26.73 47.28 -16.85
C LEU A 137 26.48 48.66 -17.47
N ARG A 138 25.21 48.98 -17.74
CA ARG A 138 24.75 50.27 -18.29
C ARG A 138 23.66 50.88 -17.41
N PHE A 139 23.61 52.21 -17.38
CA PHE A 139 22.55 52.98 -16.73
C PHE A 139 21.66 53.59 -17.80
N PHE A 140 20.35 53.65 -17.56
CA PHE A 140 19.40 54.24 -18.51
C PHE A 140 18.33 55.08 -17.79
N GLY A 141 17.81 56.10 -18.49
CA GLY A 141 16.77 57.02 -18.01
C GLY A 141 15.35 56.48 -18.19
N ALA A 142 14.34 57.26 -17.77
CA ALA A 142 12.94 56.95 -18.08
C ALA A 142 12.70 57.05 -19.60
N GLU A 143 11.87 56.16 -20.17
CA GLU A 143 11.67 56.02 -21.62
C GLU A 143 11.41 57.38 -22.31
N GLY A 144 12.32 57.79 -23.22
CA GLY A 144 12.16 58.98 -24.07
C GLY A 144 13.43 59.79 -24.37
N SER A 145 14.53 59.63 -23.62
CA SER A 145 15.77 60.35 -23.88
C SER A 145 16.75 59.54 -24.74
N HIS A 146 17.14 60.06 -25.90
CA HIS A 146 18.21 59.53 -26.74
C HIS A 146 19.52 59.40 -25.95
N ASP A 147 20.24 58.28 -26.12
CA ASP A 147 21.60 58.08 -25.62
C ASP A 147 22.58 59.05 -26.27
N PRO A 148 23.50 59.64 -25.49
CA PRO A 148 24.78 60.06 -26.04
C PRO A 148 25.95 59.44 -25.25
N VAL A 149 26.77 58.71 -26.02
CA VAL A 149 28.23 58.65 -26.00
C VAL A 149 28.94 58.35 -24.68
N ASP A 150 29.49 57.12 -24.67
CA ASP A 150 30.74 56.65 -24.07
C ASP A 150 31.61 57.72 -23.36
N ARG A 151 31.57 57.72 -22.02
CA ARG A 151 32.70 58.18 -21.21
C ARG A 151 32.96 57.25 -20.03
N ASP A 152 34.10 56.62 -20.17
CA ASP A 152 34.74 55.69 -19.27
C ASP A 152 35.02 56.26 -17.86
N SER A 153 34.66 55.41 -16.89
CA SER A 153 35.36 55.03 -15.66
C SER A 153 36.27 56.04 -14.92
N LEU A 154 35.93 56.23 -13.63
CA LEU A 154 36.78 56.40 -12.43
C LEU A 154 37.93 57.44 -12.37
N ARG A 155 38.41 58.04 -13.46
CA ARG A 155 39.43 59.09 -13.44
C ARG A 155 38.86 60.47 -13.07
N THR A 156 37.66 60.79 -13.54
CA THR A 156 37.04 62.11 -13.35
C THR A 156 36.59 62.40 -11.91
N VAL A 157 36.34 61.39 -11.08
CA VAL A 157 36.01 61.61 -9.65
C VAL A 157 37.27 61.80 -8.81
N ARG A 158 38.36 61.09 -9.12
CA ARG A 158 39.65 61.24 -8.43
C ARG A 158 40.33 62.57 -8.75
N GLU A 159 40.12 63.10 -9.95
CA GLU A 159 40.63 64.41 -10.39
C GLU A 159 39.76 65.60 -9.94
N ARG A 160 38.46 65.39 -9.67
CA ARG A 160 37.55 66.48 -9.24
C ARG A 160 37.44 66.65 -7.72
N LEU A 161 37.83 65.66 -6.91
CA LEU A 161 37.85 65.79 -5.45
C LEU A 161 38.79 66.90 -4.92
N PRO A 162 40.03 67.08 -5.45
CA PRO A 162 40.91 68.16 -5.00
C PRO A 162 40.44 69.54 -5.48
N LEU A 163 39.91 69.63 -6.70
CA LEU A 163 39.37 70.87 -7.28
C LEU A 163 38.10 71.34 -6.55
N TRP A 164 37.30 70.41 -6.03
CA TRP A 164 36.13 70.73 -5.21
C TRP A 164 36.53 71.19 -3.79
N MET A 165 37.56 70.58 -3.18
CA MET A 165 38.11 71.05 -1.89
C MET A 165 38.75 72.45 -1.99
N ALA A 166 39.42 72.77 -3.10
CA ALA A 166 39.94 74.12 -3.33
C ALA A 166 38.83 75.18 -3.48
N ARG A 167 37.61 74.77 -3.86
CA ARG A 167 36.44 75.64 -4.03
C ARG A 167 35.74 75.99 -2.71
N TRP A 168 36.13 75.38 -1.58
CA TRP A 168 35.64 75.71 -0.24
C TRP A 168 36.34 76.93 0.40
N VAL A 169 37.45 77.42 -0.18
CA VAL A 169 38.20 78.58 0.32
C VAL A 169 38.08 79.76 -0.66
N GLY A 170 36.91 80.41 -0.70
CA GLY A 170 36.78 81.80 -1.17
C GLY A 170 36.57 82.07 -2.67
N THR A 171 35.36 82.55 -2.98
CA THR A 171 34.99 83.60 -3.96
C THR A 171 35.45 83.50 -5.43
N VAL A 172 34.66 82.80 -6.26
CA VAL A 172 34.44 83.13 -7.69
C VAL A 172 33.00 82.74 -8.06
N PRO A 173 32.19 83.59 -8.74
CA PRO A 173 30.87 83.19 -9.21
C PRO A 173 30.92 82.44 -10.56
N SER A 174 29.85 81.66 -10.81
CA SER A 174 29.41 81.00 -12.07
C SER A 174 29.86 79.55 -12.35
N PRO A 175 29.12 78.77 -13.17
CA PRO A 175 27.86 79.06 -13.90
C PRO A 175 26.69 78.11 -13.54
N LYS A 176 25.50 78.37 -14.08
CA LYS A 176 24.39 77.39 -14.14
C LYS A 176 24.91 76.11 -14.80
N LEU A 177 24.79 74.97 -14.12
CA LEU A 177 25.12 73.66 -14.67
C LEU A 177 23.82 72.90 -14.93
N ASP A 178 23.77 72.39 -16.15
CA ASP A 178 22.66 71.76 -16.84
C ASP A 178 22.03 70.58 -16.09
N VAL A 179 20.77 70.32 -16.44
CA VAL A 179 19.89 69.23 -15.98
C VAL A 179 20.67 67.97 -15.62
N GLU A 180 20.76 67.67 -14.31
CA GLU A 180 21.30 66.38 -13.84
C GLU A 180 20.53 65.24 -14.52
N GLN A 181 21.22 64.40 -15.30
CA GLN A 181 20.63 63.21 -15.88
C GLN A 181 20.32 62.22 -14.74
N HIS A 182 19.03 61.97 -14.50
CA HIS A 182 18.57 61.04 -13.47
C HIS A 182 18.37 59.66 -14.09
N TRP A 183 19.27 58.72 -13.79
CA TRP A 183 19.12 57.32 -14.21
C TRP A 183 18.01 56.66 -13.41
N HIS A 184 17.15 55.86 -14.05
CA HIS A 184 16.00 55.20 -13.40
C HIS A 184 16.13 53.66 -13.41
N GLY A 185 17.09 53.13 -14.17
CA GLY A 185 17.33 51.70 -14.24
C GLY A 185 18.78 51.33 -14.55
N VAL A 186 19.07 50.05 -14.35
CA VAL A 186 20.34 49.41 -14.67
C VAL A 186 20.09 48.22 -15.57
N ARG A 187 20.95 48.03 -16.56
CA ARG A 187 20.89 46.93 -17.52
C ARG A 187 22.24 46.24 -17.58
N VAL A 188 22.23 44.92 -17.72
CA VAL A 188 23.44 44.13 -17.96
C VAL A 188 23.42 43.64 -19.40
N GLU A 189 24.25 44.26 -20.22
CA GLU A 189 24.56 43.85 -21.58
C GLU A 189 25.58 42.71 -21.59
N ASP A 190 25.58 41.92 -22.66
CA ASP A 190 26.49 40.79 -22.88
C ASP A 190 26.60 39.80 -21.70
N LEU A 191 25.48 39.61 -21.00
CA LEU A 191 25.43 38.73 -19.84
C LEU A 191 25.63 37.26 -20.26
N ALA A 192 26.71 36.64 -19.81
CA ALA A 192 26.91 35.20 -19.91
C ALA A 192 27.01 34.56 -18.51
N LEU A 193 26.25 33.50 -18.28
CA LEU A 193 26.16 32.77 -17.02
C LEU A 193 26.13 31.26 -17.27
N ARG A 194 27.21 30.57 -16.92
CA ARG A 194 27.25 29.10 -16.92
C ARG A 194 26.32 28.53 -15.86
N ARG A 195 25.99 27.24 -16.00
CA ARG A 195 25.11 26.52 -15.08
C ARG A 195 25.56 26.69 -13.63
N LYS A 196 24.60 26.96 -12.74
CA LYS A 196 24.80 27.21 -11.29
C LYS A 196 25.56 28.49 -10.92
N GLN A 197 26.09 29.26 -11.88
CA GLN A 197 26.77 30.52 -11.59
C GLN A 197 25.79 31.60 -11.13
N LYS A 198 26.30 32.53 -10.32
CA LYS A 198 25.54 33.63 -9.72
C LYS A 198 26.41 34.88 -9.53
N PHE A 199 25.76 36.02 -9.39
CA PHE A 199 26.36 37.25 -8.88
C PHE A 199 25.31 38.06 -8.12
N LYS A 200 25.75 39.04 -7.34
CA LYS A 200 24.90 40.05 -6.72
C LYS A 200 25.12 41.39 -7.42
N LEU A 201 24.03 42.09 -7.71
CA LEU A 201 24.04 43.48 -8.13
C LEU A 201 23.68 44.33 -6.92
N VAL A 202 24.56 45.24 -6.53
CA VAL A 202 24.35 46.21 -5.45
C VAL A 202 24.12 47.56 -6.09
N VAL A 203 22.92 48.10 -5.91
CA VAL A 203 22.48 49.36 -6.51
C VAL A 203 22.25 50.36 -5.39
N ILE A 204 22.85 51.54 -5.52
CA ILE A 204 22.68 52.68 -4.63
C ILE A 204 21.74 53.65 -5.33
N LEU A 205 20.68 54.03 -4.62
CA LEU A 205 19.58 54.83 -5.13
C LEU A 205 19.40 56.08 -4.28
N ARG A 206 18.81 57.13 -4.84
CA ARG A 206 18.30 58.31 -4.14
C ARG A 206 16.77 58.27 -4.16
N GLU A 207 16.14 58.39 -2.99
CA GLU A 207 14.69 58.50 -2.83
C GLU A 207 14.18 59.86 -3.34
N PRO A 208 12.93 59.94 -3.84
CA PRO A 208 12.29 61.20 -4.21
C PRO A 208 12.02 62.09 -2.99
N ASP A 209 11.78 63.39 -3.22
CA ASP A 209 11.64 64.39 -2.14
C ASP A 209 10.36 64.23 -1.28
N ASP A 210 9.35 63.51 -1.78
CA ASP A 210 8.15 63.16 -1.00
C ASP A 210 8.39 61.97 -0.07
N SER A 211 7.88 62.07 1.17
CA SER A 211 8.22 61.27 2.36
C SER A 211 7.81 59.79 2.37
N GLY A 212 7.88 59.08 1.24
CA GLY A 212 7.55 57.66 1.14
C GLY A 212 8.66 56.83 0.50
N VAL A 213 9.18 55.83 1.22
CA VAL A 213 10.09 54.83 0.65
C VAL A 213 9.33 54.01 -0.38
N THR A 214 9.65 54.19 -1.67
CA THR A 214 9.07 53.36 -2.74
C THR A 214 9.87 52.07 -2.86
N LYS A 215 9.24 50.92 -2.62
CA LYS A 215 9.92 49.61 -2.69
C LYS A 215 9.83 48.96 -4.08
N ASP A 216 9.36 49.71 -5.08
CA ASP A 216 9.09 49.21 -6.42
C ASP A 216 10.40 48.84 -7.12
N ILE A 217 10.50 47.57 -7.50
CA ILE A 217 11.60 47.02 -8.29
C ILE A 217 10.96 46.11 -9.33
N GLU A 218 11.17 46.43 -10.60
CA GLU A 218 10.70 45.60 -11.70
C GLU A 218 11.91 45.07 -12.46
N ALA A 219 11.91 43.76 -12.75
CA ALA A 219 12.93 43.14 -13.57
C ALA A 219 12.34 42.77 -14.92
N THR A 220 12.98 43.21 -15.99
CA THR A 220 12.61 42.90 -17.37
C THR A 220 13.76 42.21 -18.07
N GLY A 221 13.45 41.41 -19.07
CA GLY A 221 14.43 40.63 -19.82
C GLY A 221 13.74 39.47 -20.51
N LYS A 222 14.27 39.03 -21.65
CA LYS A 222 13.70 37.92 -22.41
C LYS A 222 14.84 37.08 -22.97
N LEU A 223 14.80 35.79 -22.67
CA LEU A 223 15.69 34.80 -23.25
C LEU A 223 15.05 34.22 -24.52
N LYS A 224 15.88 33.87 -25.51
CA LYS A 224 15.52 33.11 -26.70
C LYS A 224 15.03 31.71 -26.33
N ASP A 225 14.41 31.02 -27.30
CA ASP A 225 14.03 29.61 -27.21
C ASP A 225 13.20 29.24 -25.96
N SER A 226 12.24 30.10 -25.61
CA SER A 226 11.37 29.93 -24.43
C SER A 226 12.10 29.93 -23.08
N GLY A 227 13.31 30.52 -23.00
CA GLY A 227 14.04 30.68 -21.76
C GLY A 227 13.26 31.52 -20.74
N LEU A 228 13.41 31.21 -19.46
CA LEU A 228 12.55 31.76 -18.41
C LEU A 228 13.31 32.66 -17.43
N LEU A 229 12.83 33.89 -17.26
CA LEU A 229 13.19 34.79 -16.16
C LEU A 229 12.16 34.65 -15.03
N LYS A 230 12.61 34.29 -13.82
CA LYS A 230 11.71 34.07 -12.66
C LYS A 230 12.12 34.90 -11.46
N ASP A 231 11.14 35.50 -10.78
CA ASP A 231 11.28 35.94 -9.40
C ASP A 231 11.13 34.73 -8.45
N GLU A 232 12.09 34.55 -7.54
CA GLU A 232 12.11 33.47 -6.56
C GLU A 232 11.00 33.59 -5.49
N LYS A 233 10.38 34.77 -5.29
CA LYS A 233 9.34 34.99 -4.27
C LYS A 233 8.01 34.25 -4.50
N ARG A 234 7.68 33.85 -5.73
CA ARG A 234 6.42 33.16 -6.05
C ARG A 234 6.56 31.64 -5.87
N GLU A 235 6.50 31.19 -4.61
CA GLU A 235 6.30 29.76 -4.30
C GLU A 235 4.87 29.35 -4.70
N ARG A 236 4.72 28.29 -5.49
CA ARG A 236 3.40 27.69 -5.75
C ARG A 236 3.13 26.66 -4.65
N LEU A 237 1.97 26.75 -4.01
CA LEU A 237 1.48 25.79 -3.00
C LEU A 237 1.41 24.34 -3.53
N ILE A 238 1.28 24.14 -4.84
CA ILE A 238 1.22 22.82 -5.45
C ILE A 238 2.27 22.73 -6.55
N THR A 239 3.24 21.83 -6.35
CA THR A 239 4.23 21.48 -7.36
C THR A 239 3.65 20.38 -8.25
N LEU A 240 3.86 20.50 -9.57
CA LEU A 240 3.45 19.49 -10.57
C LEU A 240 3.76 18.03 -10.15
N PRO A 241 4.94 17.69 -9.57
CA PRO A 241 5.20 16.33 -9.09
C PRO A 241 4.26 15.83 -7.98
N ARG A 242 3.72 16.72 -7.13
CA ARG A 242 2.74 16.33 -6.10
C ARG A 242 1.37 16.02 -6.72
N ALA A 243 0.97 16.78 -7.74
CA ALA A 243 -0.27 16.52 -8.47
C ALA A 243 -0.22 15.19 -9.25
N THR A 244 0.91 14.90 -9.91
CA THR A 244 1.10 13.63 -10.62
C THR A 244 1.17 12.43 -9.67
N GLY A 245 1.79 12.59 -8.50
CA GLY A 245 1.83 11.53 -7.48
C GLY A 245 0.45 11.19 -6.91
N ALA A 246 -0.38 12.21 -6.62
CA ALA A 246 -1.75 12.00 -6.13
C ALA A 246 -2.65 11.29 -7.17
N LEU A 247 -2.51 11.65 -8.45
CA LEU A 247 -3.27 11.03 -9.53
C LEU A 247 -2.88 9.55 -9.72
N ALA A 248 -1.59 9.23 -9.66
CA ALA A 248 -1.10 7.85 -9.75
C ALA A 248 -1.61 6.98 -8.58
N ALA A 249 -1.67 7.54 -7.36
CA ALA A 249 -2.21 6.85 -6.18
C ALA A 249 -3.71 6.55 -6.31
N LEU A 250 -4.50 7.50 -6.81
CA LEU A 250 -5.94 7.28 -7.05
C LEU A 250 -6.18 6.21 -8.11
N LEU A 251 -5.37 6.21 -9.17
CA LEU A 251 -5.50 5.26 -10.27
C LEU A 251 -5.12 3.83 -9.84
N THR A 252 -4.10 3.69 -8.98
CA THR A 252 -3.74 2.38 -8.40
C THR A 252 -4.83 1.86 -7.47
N VAL A 253 -5.39 2.71 -6.59
CA VAL A 253 -6.52 2.32 -5.73
C VAL A 253 -7.72 1.86 -6.57
N PHE A 254 -8.07 2.60 -7.62
CA PHE A 254 -9.16 2.23 -8.53
C PHE A 254 -8.93 0.89 -9.23
N LEU A 255 -7.69 0.61 -9.65
CA LEU A 255 -7.34 -0.63 -10.34
C LEU A 255 -7.37 -1.84 -9.39
N VAL A 256 -6.92 -1.66 -8.14
CA VAL A 256 -7.04 -2.68 -7.09
C VAL A 256 -8.49 -2.95 -6.73
N LEU A 257 -9.32 -1.92 -6.56
CA LEU A 257 -10.76 -2.10 -6.32
C LEU A 257 -11.43 -2.83 -7.49
N SER A 258 -11.06 -2.51 -8.73
CA SER A 258 -11.63 -3.16 -9.91
C SER A 258 -11.32 -4.66 -9.97
N LEU A 259 -10.15 -5.10 -9.49
CA LEU A 259 -9.80 -6.53 -9.39
C LEU A 259 -10.61 -7.30 -8.34
N VAL A 260 -11.11 -6.62 -7.30
CA VAL A 260 -11.89 -7.24 -6.21
C VAL A 260 -13.38 -7.38 -6.56
N PHE A 261 -13.91 -6.53 -7.43
CA PHE A 261 -15.35 -6.47 -7.75
C PHE A 261 -15.74 -7.02 -9.13
N VAL A 262 -14.80 -7.55 -9.93
CA VAL A 262 -15.14 -8.28 -11.15
C VAL A 262 -15.64 -9.68 -10.77
N PRO A 263 -16.91 -10.04 -11.01
CA PRO A 263 -17.34 -11.42 -10.87
C PRO A 263 -16.49 -12.28 -11.82
N PRO A 264 -15.98 -13.44 -11.39
CA PRO A 264 -15.21 -14.30 -12.26
C PRO A 264 -16.05 -14.61 -13.51
N PRO A 265 -15.45 -14.63 -14.71
CA PRO A 265 -16.17 -15.02 -15.91
C PRO A 265 -16.86 -16.37 -15.65
N ALA A 266 -18.14 -16.47 -16.00
CA ALA A 266 -18.89 -17.72 -15.89
C ALA A 266 -18.09 -18.79 -16.65
N ASP A 267 -17.63 -19.80 -15.91
CA ASP A 267 -16.89 -20.91 -16.48
C ASP A 267 -17.84 -21.66 -17.42
N SER A 268 -17.68 -21.45 -18.73
CA SER A 268 -18.55 -22.02 -19.76
C SER A 268 -18.50 -23.55 -19.82
N THR A 269 -17.63 -24.17 -19.03
CA THR A 269 -17.53 -25.63 -18.88
C THR A 269 -18.50 -26.20 -17.83
N VAL A 270 -19.10 -25.36 -16.97
CA VAL A 270 -20.03 -25.81 -15.92
C VAL A 270 -21.40 -26.10 -16.54
N ALA A 271 -21.83 -27.36 -16.47
CA ALA A 271 -23.18 -27.75 -16.83
C ALA A 271 -24.18 -27.31 -15.75
N CYS A 272 -25.32 -26.78 -16.16
CA CYS A 272 -26.34 -26.25 -15.26
C CYS A 272 -27.73 -26.80 -15.64
N ALA A 273 -28.66 -26.81 -14.69
CA ALA A 273 -30.01 -27.35 -14.85
C ALA A 273 -31.01 -26.66 -13.91
N SER A 274 -32.28 -26.59 -14.29
CA SER A 274 -33.34 -26.06 -13.42
C SER A 274 -33.79 -27.12 -12.41
N GLY A 275 -33.98 -26.73 -11.15
CA GLY A 275 -34.49 -27.63 -10.10
C GLY A 275 -33.89 -27.35 -8.73
N GLU A 276 -34.28 -28.18 -7.76
CA GLU A 276 -33.83 -28.08 -6.37
C GLU A 276 -33.22 -29.40 -5.89
N VAL A 277 -32.09 -29.30 -5.19
CA VAL A 277 -31.45 -30.43 -4.50
C VAL A 277 -31.10 -30.01 -3.06
N ARG A 278 -31.38 -30.90 -2.11
CA ARG A 278 -30.95 -30.79 -0.71
C ARG A 278 -29.65 -31.56 -0.50
N ILE A 279 -28.75 -31.02 0.29
CA ILE A 279 -27.53 -31.69 0.75
C ILE A 279 -27.54 -31.72 2.27
N GLU A 280 -27.47 -32.91 2.86
CA GLU A 280 -27.50 -33.09 4.31
C GLU A 280 -26.33 -33.95 4.79
N GLY A 281 -26.21 -34.19 6.09
CA GLY A 281 -25.20 -35.10 6.63
C GLY A 281 -24.02 -34.41 7.32
N SER A 282 -22.79 -34.88 7.05
CA SER A 282 -21.53 -34.55 7.74
C SER A 282 -21.45 -33.09 8.19
N SER A 283 -21.60 -32.87 9.50
CA SER A 283 -21.54 -31.53 10.10
C SER A 283 -20.14 -30.91 10.02
N VAL A 284 -19.11 -31.74 9.90
CA VAL A 284 -17.71 -31.34 9.76
C VAL A 284 -17.46 -30.79 8.36
N PHE A 285 -17.96 -31.47 7.33
CA PHE A 285 -17.74 -31.11 5.94
C PHE A 285 -18.74 -30.08 5.41
N MET A 286 -19.92 -29.96 6.05
CA MET A 286 -21.01 -29.10 5.59
C MET A 286 -20.60 -27.67 5.26
N PRO A 287 -19.81 -26.94 6.08
CA PRO A 287 -19.43 -25.56 5.73
C PRO A 287 -18.71 -25.45 4.38
N THR A 288 -17.89 -26.45 4.04
CA THR A 288 -17.16 -26.50 2.76
C THR A 288 -18.10 -26.87 1.62
N ALA A 289 -18.96 -27.87 1.82
CA ALA A 289 -19.97 -28.24 0.84
C ALA A 289 -20.96 -27.10 0.54
N SER A 290 -21.39 -26.35 1.57
CA SER A 290 -22.23 -25.16 1.42
C SER A 290 -21.54 -24.07 0.61
N ALA A 291 -20.24 -23.82 0.84
CA ALA A 291 -19.49 -22.86 0.05
C ALA A 291 -19.39 -23.28 -1.44
N ILE A 292 -19.12 -24.57 -1.70
CA ILE A 292 -19.07 -25.11 -3.07
C ILE A 292 -20.45 -25.07 -3.73
N ALA A 293 -21.52 -25.39 -3.00
CA ALA A 293 -22.90 -25.29 -3.48
C ALA A 293 -23.30 -23.86 -3.82
N GLN A 294 -22.88 -22.88 -3.01
CA GLN A 294 -23.08 -21.46 -3.30
C GLN A 294 -22.31 -21.02 -4.55
N ASP A 295 -21.07 -21.50 -4.73
CA ASP A 295 -20.29 -21.22 -5.94
C ASP A 295 -20.97 -21.75 -7.19
N PHE A 296 -21.42 -23.01 -7.16
CA PHE A 296 -22.17 -23.65 -8.24
C PHE A 296 -23.49 -22.91 -8.52
N GLN A 297 -24.26 -22.59 -7.48
CA GLN A 297 -25.54 -21.88 -7.61
C GLN A 297 -25.35 -20.49 -8.22
N ARG A 298 -24.27 -19.75 -7.88
CA ARG A 298 -23.98 -18.45 -8.51
C ARG A 298 -23.71 -18.57 -10.01
N VAL A 299 -23.08 -19.65 -10.45
CA VAL A 299 -22.83 -19.90 -11.88
C VAL A 299 -24.12 -20.30 -12.60
N CYS A 300 -25.00 -21.07 -11.94
CA CYS A 300 -26.22 -21.60 -12.53
C CYS A 300 -27.50 -20.79 -12.19
N GLU A 301 -27.38 -19.61 -11.59
CA GLU A 301 -28.51 -18.82 -11.07
C GLU A 301 -29.52 -18.49 -12.17
N SER A 302 -29.05 -18.11 -13.36
CA SER A 302 -29.91 -17.77 -14.50
C SER A 302 -30.74 -18.93 -15.03
N GLN A 303 -30.47 -20.15 -14.58
CA GLN A 303 -31.11 -21.38 -15.04
C GLN A 303 -32.05 -21.98 -13.98
N GLY A 304 -32.25 -21.29 -12.85
CA GLY A 304 -33.18 -21.72 -11.80
C GLY A 304 -32.66 -22.87 -10.94
N THR A 305 -31.34 -23.08 -10.88
CA THR A 305 -30.72 -24.03 -9.94
C THR A 305 -30.84 -23.54 -8.50
N ARG A 306 -31.29 -24.42 -7.59
CA ARG A 306 -31.30 -24.16 -6.15
C ARG A 306 -30.68 -25.32 -5.39
N ILE A 307 -29.73 -25.03 -4.50
CA ILE A 307 -29.18 -26.03 -3.58
C ILE A 307 -29.37 -25.52 -2.15
N THR A 308 -29.92 -26.38 -1.28
CA THR A 308 -30.04 -26.11 0.15
C THR A 308 -29.18 -27.11 0.93
N THR A 309 -28.58 -26.67 2.04
CA THR A 309 -27.62 -27.48 2.80
C THR A 309 -27.96 -27.50 4.29
N ALA A 310 -27.91 -28.66 4.96
CA ALA A 310 -28.14 -28.77 6.40
C ALA A 310 -27.20 -29.77 7.11
N PRO A 311 -26.53 -29.39 8.22
CA PRO A 311 -25.61 -30.27 8.95
C PRO A 311 -26.35 -31.22 9.90
N THR A 312 -26.96 -32.28 9.38
CA THR A 312 -27.73 -33.27 10.18
C THR A 312 -26.86 -34.36 10.83
N GLY A 313 -25.62 -34.54 10.39
CA GLY A 313 -24.72 -35.62 10.83
C GLY A 313 -24.72 -36.81 9.87
N SER A 314 -23.54 -37.42 9.69
CA SER A 314 -23.27 -38.41 8.64
C SER A 314 -24.22 -39.61 8.65
N VAL A 315 -24.45 -40.20 9.83
CA VAL A 315 -25.32 -41.37 10.00
C VAL A 315 -26.77 -41.03 9.68
N GLU A 316 -27.26 -39.86 10.14
CA GLU A 316 -28.63 -39.41 9.88
C GLU A 316 -28.84 -39.07 8.40
N GLY A 317 -27.91 -38.35 7.78
CA GLY A 317 -27.98 -38.00 6.36
C GLY A 317 -28.04 -39.22 5.45
N VAL A 318 -27.16 -40.20 5.66
CA VAL A 318 -27.19 -41.43 4.85
C VAL A 318 -28.45 -42.24 5.09
N ARG A 319 -28.95 -42.31 6.34
CA ARG A 319 -30.25 -42.95 6.64
C ARG A 319 -31.40 -42.24 5.90
N ALA A 320 -31.39 -40.91 5.86
CA ALA A 320 -32.40 -40.13 5.15
C ALA A 320 -32.40 -40.44 3.66
N VAL A 321 -31.23 -40.49 3.01
CA VAL A 321 -31.08 -40.88 1.61
C VAL A 321 -31.54 -42.32 1.35
N SER A 322 -31.20 -43.26 2.24
CA SER A 322 -31.62 -44.66 2.13
C SER A 322 -33.13 -44.86 2.29
N ALA A 323 -33.81 -43.98 3.03
CA ALA A 323 -35.26 -44.04 3.24
C ALA A 323 -36.07 -43.50 2.05
N LEU A 324 -35.43 -42.88 1.07
CA LEU A 324 -36.10 -42.34 -0.13
C LEU A 324 -36.64 -43.46 -1.03
N GLY A 325 -37.75 -43.15 -1.73
CA GLY A 325 -38.25 -43.97 -2.83
C GLY A 325 -37.20 -44.10 -3.94
N PRO A 326 -37.22 -45.18 -4.75
CA PRO A 326 -36.19 -45.46 -5.75
C PRO A 326 -36.02 -44.38 -6.83
N ASP A 327 -37.03 -43.53 -7.03
CA ASP A 327 -37.05 -42.46 -8.03
C ASP A 327 -36.89 -41.06 -7.43
N ASP A 328 -36.76 -40.93 -6.11
CA ASP A 328 -36.49 -39.65 -5.47
C ASP A 328 -34.98 -39.38 -5.43
N LEU A 329 -34.58 -38.33 -6.16
CA LEU A 329 -33.19 -37.87 -6.34
C LEU A 329 -32.97 -36.47 -5.74
N GLY A 330 -33.93 -35.96 -4.96
CA GLY A 330 -33.91 -34.59 -4.45
C GLY A 330 -32.95 -34.37 -3.27
N LEU A 331 -32.35 -35.42 -2.73
CA LEU A 331 -31.49 -35.36 -1.54
C LEU A 331 -30.17 -36.10 -1.77
N LEU A 332 -29.08 -35.41 -1.42
CA LEU A 332 -27.73 -35.94 -1.31
C LEU A 332 -27.30 -35.92 0.16
N ALA A 333 -26.47 -36.88 0.57
CA ALA A 333 -25.95 -36.93 1.93
C ALA A 333 -24.42 -37.01 1.96
N LEU A 334 -23.81 -36.17 2.77
CA LEU A 334 -22.39 -36.19 3.08
C LEU A 334 -22.15 -37.11 4.27
N ALA A 335 -21.09 -37.91 4.21
CA ALA A 335 -20.65 -38.71 5.34
C ALA A 335 -19.14 -38.91 5.36
N ASP A 336 -18.57 -38.78 6.54
CA ASP A 336 -17.18 -39.07 6.85
C ASP A 336 -16.99 -40.58 7.03
N GLY A 337 -16.36 -41.20 6.03
CA GLY A 337 -16.21 -42.63 5.95
C GLY A 337 -17.40 -43.35 5.34
N ARG A 338 -17.13 -44.59 4.92
CA ARG A 338 -18.11 -45.40 4.23
C ARG A 338 -19.15 -45.92 5.21
N GLN A 339 -20.37 -45.44 5.06
CA GLN A 339 -21.51 -45.84 5.88
C GLN A 339 -22.06 -47.19 5.42
N ARG A 340 -22.42 -48.03 6.39
CA ARG A 340 -23.15 -49.28 6.17
C ARG A 340 -24.64 -48.99 6.29
N THR A 341 -25.42 -49.44 5.31
CA THR A 341 -26.88 -49.25 5.30
C THR A 341 -27.56 -50.60 5.33
N ASP A 342 -28.60 -50.75 6.15
CA ASP A 342 -29.44 -51.93 6.16
C ASP A 342 -30.34 -51.91 4.90
N GLY A 343 -29.95 -52.65 3.86
CA GLY A 343 -30.71 -52.75 2.61
C GLY A 343 -29.91 -52.40 1.35
N ALA A 344 -30.56 -51.77 0.37
CA ALA A 344 -29.90 -51.39 -0.88
C ALA A 344 -28.87 -50.27 -0.63
N THR A 345 -27.60 -50.57 -0.91
CA THR A 345 -26.50 -49.60 -0.77
C THR A 345 -26.76 -48.39 -1.68
N PRO A 346 -26.87 -47.16 -1.14
CA PRO A 346 -26.98 -45.96 -1.95
C PRO A 346 -25.74 -45.79 -2.85
N HIS A 347 -25.91 -45.09 -3.97
CA HIS A 347 -24.79 -44.68 -4.80
C HIS A 347 -23.90 -43.73 -4.01
N SER A 348 -22.58 -43.87 -4.12
CA SER A 348 -21.63 -43.05 -3.37
C SER A 348 -20.48 -42.58 -4.25
N GLU A 349 -20.14 -41.31 -4.16
CA GLU A 349 -18.96 -40.71 -4.78
C GLU A 349 -17.95 -40.30 -3.70
N GLN A 350 -16.66 -40.41 -3.98
CA GLN A 350 -15.59 -40.00 -3.08
C GLN A 350 -15.21 -38.56 -3.36
N ILE A 351 -15.31 -37.68 -2.35
CA ILE A 351 -15.15 -36.24 -2.54
C ILE A 351 -13.74 -35.78 -2.14
N GLY A 352 -13.31 -36.17 -0.96
CA GLY A 352 -12.03 -35.73 -0.42
C GLY A 352 -11.64 -36.48 0.84
N ILE A 353 -10.37 -36.39 1.21
CA ILE A 353 -9.83 -37.00 2.41
C ILE A 353 -9.95 -36.02 3.57
N VAL A 354 -10.50 -36.53 4.67
CA VAL A 354 -10.60 -35.84 5.95
C VAL A 354 -9.58 -36.44 6.89
N VAL A 355 -8.64 -35.62 7.32
CA VAL A 355 -7.62 -35.99 8.31
C VAL A 355 -8.08 -35.51 9.67
N TYR A 356 -8.02 -36.39 10.66
CA TYR A 356 -8.33 -36.07 12.05
C TYR A 356 -7.07 -36.12 12.90
N HIS A 357 -7.03 -35.30 13.93
CA HIS A 357 -5.96 -35.30 14.92
C HIS A 357 -6.52 -35.60 16.30
N VAL A 358 -5.75 -36.37 17.07
CA VAL A 358 -5.85 -36.34 18.53
C VAL A 358 -5.20 -35.05 19.01
N VAL A 359 -5.89 -34.32 19.87
CA VAL A 359 -5.43 -33.05 20.40
C VAL A 359 -5.48 -33.03 21.91
N VAL A 360 -4.53 -32.33 22.53
CA VAL A 360 -4.45 -32.13 23.97
C VAL A 360 -4.25 -30.67 24.30
N ASN A 361 -4.64 -30.28 25.51
CA ASN A 361 -4.27 -28.98 26.04
C ASN A 361 -2.74 -28.86 26.15
N ALA A 362 -2.18 -27.68 25.88
CA ALA A 362 -0.73 -27.48 25.95
C ALA A 362 -0.15 -27.76 27.36
N SER A 363 -0.98 -27.67 28.42
CA SER A 363 -0.57 -28.03 29.79
C SER A 363 -0.15 -29.49 29.96
N VAL A 364 -0.55 -30.36 29.03
CA VAL A 364 -0.15 -31.77 29.01
C VAL A 364 1.33 -31.92 28.63
N GLY A 365 1.88 -31.06 27.77
CA GLY A 365 3.29 -31.12 27.39
C GLY A 365 3.70 -32.41 26.66
N LEU A 366 2.82 -32.98 25.85
CA LEU A 366 3.10 -34.13 24.97
C LEU A 366 2.96 -33.72 23.50
N ASP A 367 3.82 -34.29 22.65
CA ASP A 367 3.78 -34.16 21.18
C ASP A 367 3.42 -35.49 20.48
N THR A 368 3.43 -36.60 21.23
CA THR A 368 3.15 -37.93 20.72
C THR A 368 2.41 -38.78 21.74
N VAL A 369 1.60 -39.71 21.24
CA VAL A 369 0.90 -40.72 22.03
C VAL A 369 0.83 -42.02 21.23
N THR A 370 0.84 -43.14 21.92
CA THR A 370 0.63 -44.46 21.29
C THR A 370 -0.84 -44.83 21.25
N THR A 371 -1.23 -45.67 20.28
CA THR A 371 -2.60 -46.21 20.24
C THR A 371 -2.95 -46.97 21.53
N ALA A 372 -2.00 -47.66 22.14
CA ALA A 372 -2.20 -48.35 23.42
C ALA A 372 -2.50 -47.37 24.57
N GLN A 373 -1.80 -46.22 24.63
CA GLN A 373 -2.09 -45.17 25.61
C GLN A 373 -3.46 -44.54 25.35
N LEU A 374 -3.84 -44.29 24.09
CA LEU A 374 -5.17 -43.77 23.77
C LEU A 374 -6.28 -44.72 24.25
N ARG A 375 -6.13 -46.03 24.02
CA ARG A 375 -7.08 -47.04 24.53
C ARG A 375 -7.19 -46.99 26.06
N SER A 376 -6.04 -47.02 26.73
CA SER A 376 -5.96 -46.97 28.20
C SER A 376 -6.55 -45.67 28.79
N ILE A 377 -6.43 -44.54 28.09
CA ILE A 377 -7.04 -43.27 28.50
C ILE A 377 -8.57 -43.33 28.35
N TYR A 378 -9.05 -43.78 27.19
CA TYR A 378 -10.47 -43.75 26.86
C TYR A 378 -11.28 -44.87 27.54
N ASP A 379 -10.64 -45.97 27.95
CA ASP A 379 -11.24 -47.01 28.79
C ASP A 379 -11.19 -46.70 30.30
N GLY A 380 -10.47 -45.64 30.69
CA GLY A 380 -10.37 -45.17 32.06
C GLY A 380 -9.31 -45.88 32.93
N THR A 381 -8.50 -46.77 32.35
CA THR A 381 -7.35 -47.38 33.03
C THR A 381 -6.29 -46.33 33.37
N THR A 382 -6.03 -45.41 32.44
CA THR A 382 -5.18 -44.23 32.66
C THR A 382 -6.05 -43.03 32.99
N THR A 383 -5.87 -42.45 34.18
CA THR A 383 -6.70 -41.35 34.70
C THR A 383 -5.95 -40.05 34.92
N ASP A 384 -4.61 -40.09 34.92
CA ASP A 384 -3.75 -38.94 35.13
C ASP A 384 -2.59 -38.94 34.13
N TRP A 385 -2.23 -37.76 33.62
CA TRP A 385 -1.15 -37.63 32.65
C TRP A 385 0.22 -38.02 33.20
N ASN A 386 0.45 -37.97 34.51
CA ASN A 386 1.70 -38.41 35.11
C ASN A 386 1.98 -39.92 34.89
N GLN A 387 0.95 -40.72 34.63
CA GLN A 387 1.07 -42.15 34.26
C GLN A 387 1.62 -42.33 32.84
N VAL A 388 1.55 -41.29 32.01
CA VAL A 388 1.99 -41.29 30.61
C VAL A 388 3.32 -40.56 30.44
N ARG A 389 3.44 -39.35 31.00
CA ARG A 389 4.60 -38.46 30.81
C ARG A 389 5.50 -38.32 32.04
N GLY A 390 5.12 -38.91 33.18
CA GLY A 390 5.75 -38.64 34.47
C GLY A 390 5.47 -37.22 35.00
N GLY A 391 6.16 -36.83 36.08
CA GLY A 391 6.08 -35.48 36.64
C GLY A 391 4.84 -35.20 37.50
N GLU A 392 4.43 -33.93 37.54
CA GLU A 392 3.30 -33.47 38.35
C GLU A 392 1.97 -34.10 37.89
N SER A 393 1.13 -34.44 38.86
CA SER A 393 -0.23 -34.94 38.62
C SER A 393 -1.04 -33.92 37.84
N LEU A 394 -1.66 -34.38 36.76
CA LEU A 394 -2.58 -33.62 35.95
C LEU A 394 -3.71 -34.54 35.51
N PRO A 395 -4.92 -34.42 36.09
CA PRO A 395 -6.04 -35.29 35.76
C PRO A 395 -6.44 -35.21 34.29
N ILE A 396 -6.77 -36.37 33.70
CA ILE A 396 -7.21 -36.46 32.31
C ILE A 396 -8.69 -36.05 32.19
N ARG A 397 -8.98 -35.20 31.21
CA ARG A 397 -10.34 -34.75 30.87
C ARG A 397 -10.64 -35.04 29.40
N ILE A 398 -11.54 -35.97 29.14
CA ILE A 398 -11.89 -36.40 27.78
C ILE A 398 -13.02 -35.50 27.24
N VAL A 399 -12.79 -34.91 26.09
CA VAL A 399 -13.77 -34.14 25.32
C VAL A 399 -14.05 -34.90 24.02
N GLY A 400 -15.24 -35.48 23.89
CA GLY A 400 -15.66 -36.26 22.73
C GLY A 400 -16.80 -35.62 21.93
N ARG A 401 -17.35 -36.39 21.00
CA ARG A 401 -18.56 -36.07 20.22
C ARG A 401 -19.73 -37.00 20.60
N GLY A 402 -20.96 -36.58 20.30
CA GLY A 402 -22.15 -37.41 20.47
C GLY A 402 -22.10 -38.71 19.64
N GLY A 403 -22.91 -39.70 20.02
CA GLY A 403 -22.93 -41.03 19.37
C GLY A 403 -23.37 -41.02 17.91
N GLU A 404 -24.03 -39.96 17.47
CA GLU A 404 -24.41 -39.69 16.08
C GLU A 404 -23.27 -39.12 15.22
N SER A 405 -22.12 -38.83 15.82
CA SER A 405 -20.97 -38.25 15.13
C SER A 405 -20.16 -39.31 14.37
N GLY A 406 -20.04 -39.14 13.05
CA GLY A 406 -19.16 -40.00 12.26
C GLY A 406 -17.67 -39.87 12.64
N SER A 407 -17.24 -38.69 13.13
CA SER A 407 -15.86 -38.54 13.64
C SER A 407 -15.60 -39.37 14.91
N ARG A 408 -16.61 -39.55 15.76
CA ARG A 408 -16.55 -40.49 16.90
C ARG A 408 -16.52 -41.93 16.40
N GLU A 409 -17.45 -42.29 15.53
CA GLU A 409 -17.50 -43.63 14.94
C GLU A 409 -16.14 -44.00 14.32
N LEU A 410 -15.52 -43.09 13.58
CA LEU A 410 -14.20 -43.27 12.99
C LEU A 410 -13.12 -43.44 14.05
N PHE A 411 -13.12 -42.61 15.10
CA PHE A 411 -12.14 -42.70 16.19
C PHE A 411 -12.26 -44.03 16.95
N GLU A 412 -13.48 -44.44 17.27
CA GLU A 412 -13.79 -45.72 17.89
C GLU A 412 -13.34 -46.89 17.02
N GLN A 413 -13.60 -46.86 15.71
CA GLN A 413 -13.25 -47.96 14.81
C GLN A 413 -11.75 -48.02 14.47
N LYS A 414 -11.11 -46.88 14.23
CA LYS A 414 -9.74 -46.82 13.68
C LYS A 414 -8.66 -46.67 14.73
N VAL A 415 -8.99 -46.12 15.91
CA VAL A 415 -8.01 -45.83 16.96
C VAL A 415 -8.30 -46.69 18.19
N LEU A 416 -9.48 -46.56 18.78
CA LEU A 416 -9.80 -47.23 20.05
C LEU A 416 -10.04 -48.74 19.88
N GLY A 417 -10.72 -49.15 18.82
CA GLY A 417 -11.24 -50.52 18.63
C GLY A 417 -12.45 -50.86 19.52
N THR A 418 -13.00 -49.87 20.23
CA THR A 418 -14.13 -49.99 21.15
C THR A 418 -14.87 -48.66 21.22
N GLY A 419 -16.11 -48.67 21.70
CA GLY A 419 -16.88 -47.47 21.98
C GLY A 419 -16.26 -46.61 23.09
N GLU A 420 -16.48 -45.30 23.01
CA GLU A 420 -16.16 -44.37 24.08
C GLU A 420 -17.10 -44.58 25.29
N GLY A 421 -16.57 -44.41 26.51
CA GLY A 421 -17.32 -44.64 27.75
C GLY A 421 -18.48 -43.65 28.00
N GLU A 422 -19.23 -43.89 29.07
CA GLU A 422 -20.36 -43.04 29.46
C GLU A 422 -19.94 -41.61 29.84
N LEU A 423 -20.85 -40.65 29.67
CA LEU A 423 -20.63 -39.27 30.09
C LEU A 423 -20.58 -39.16 31.62
N SER A 424 -19.48 -38.65 32.13
CA SER A 424 -19.36 -38.30 33.54
C SER A 424 -19.55 -36.81 33.80
N SER A 425 -19.50 -35.95 32.77
CA SER A 425 -19.58 -34.50 32.90
C SER A 425 -20.42 -33.82 31.81
N ASN A 426 -21.16 -32.77 32.18
CA ASN A 426 -21.74 -31.83 31.21
C ASN A 426 -20.72 -30.74 30.81
N GLY A 427 -19.99 -30.21 31.81
CA GLY A 427 -19.12 -29.04 31.66
C GLY A 427 -17.64 -29.33 31.40
N CYS A 428 -17.23 -30.60 31.28
CA CYS A 428 -15.84 -31.05 31.12
C CYS A 428 -14.91 -30.75 32.32
N ARG A 429 -15.45 -30.38 33.48
CA ARG A 429 -14.66 -29.97 34.66
C ARG A 429 -14.85 -30.83 35.89
N THR A 430 -16.07 -31.32 36.10
CA THR A 430 -16.48 -32.06 37.28
C THR A 430 -17.31 -33.27 36.85
N LYS A 431 -17.28 -34.35 37.62
CA LYS A 431 -18.05 -35.57 37.35
C LYS A 431 -19.53 -35.44 37.76
N ASP A 432 -20.23 -34.42 37.25
CA ASP A 432 -21.60 -34.06 37.65
C ASP A 432 -22.68 -35.02 37.12
N ARG A 433 -22.38 -35.83 36.10
CA ARG A 433 -23.30 -36.87 35.58
C ARG A 433 -23.07 -38.23 36.20
N ASN A 434 -21.81 -38.59 36.49
CA ASN A 434 -21.45 -39.86 37.11
C ASN A 434 -20.23 -39.68 38.04
N PRO A 435 -20.45 -39.44 39.34
CA PRO A 435 -19.37 -39.23 40.31
C PRO A 435 -18.37 -40.39 40.43
N GLU A 436 -18.82 -41.63 40.17
CA GLU A 436 -18.03 -42.86 40.31
C GLU A 436 -17.21 -43.18 39.05
N ALA A 437 -17.38 -42.44 37.95
CA ALA A 437 -16.62 -42.67 36.72
C ALA A 437 -15.11 -42.51 36.95
N ALA A 438 -14.27 -43.26 36.23
CA ALA A 438 -12.81 -43.17 36.37
C ALA A 438 -12.27 -41.79 35.95
N THR A 439 -12.71 -41.28 34.80
CA THR A 439 -12.25 -40.02 34.20
C THR A 439 -13.38 -39.01 34.05
N ILE A 440 -13.03 -37.74 33.84
CA ILE A 440 -14.00 -36.72 33.40
C ILE A 440 -14.18 -36.90 31.90
N ARG A 441 -15.42 -37.10 31.46
CA ARG A 441 -15.79 -37.21 30.05
C ARG A 441 -17.02 -36.37 29.76
N CYS A 442 -16.92 -35.53 28.75
CA CYS A 442 -17.99 -34.69 28.25
C CYS A 442 -18.05 -34.74 26.72
N GLU A 443 -19.11 -34.19 26.14
CA GLU A 443 -19.30 -34.11 24.68
C GLU A 443 -19.51 -32.67 24.21
N ARG A 444 -19.22 -32.43 22.93
CA ARG A 444 -19.53 -31.20 22.19
C ARG A 444 -20.24 -31.51 20.88
N GLY A 445 -21.02 -30.56 20.38
CA GLY A 445 -21.87 -30.75 19.21
C GLY A 445 -21.07 -30.79 17.90
N SER A 446 -19.87 -30.22 17.87
CA SER A 446 -19.02 -30.14 16.66
C SER A 446 -17.52 -30.26 16.97
N ASN A 447 -16.73 -30.65 15.97
CA ASN A 447 -15.27 -30.72 16.10
C ASN A 447 -14.60 -29.37 16.43
N PRO A 448 -15.04 -28.22 15.85
CA PRO A 448 -14.57 -26.92 16.30
C PRO A 448 -14.83 -26.67 17.80
N GLU A 449 -15.95 -27.13 18.34
CA GLU A 449 -16.23 -27.02 19.78
C GLU A 449 -15.35 -27.95 20.61
N VAL A 450 -15.11 -29.18 20.17
CA VAL A 450 -14.16 -30.09 20.84
C VAL A 450 -12.78 -29.45 20.91
N ALA A 451 -12.23 -29.00 19.79
CA ALA A 451 -10.88 -28.40 19.74
C ALA A 451 -10.76 -27.15 20.63
N ARG A 452 -11.79 -26.28 20.64
CA ARG A 452 -11.83 -25.11 21.52
C ARG A 452 -11.92 -25.50 22.99
N GLU A 453 -12.75 -26.49 23.33
CA GLU A 453 -12.91 -26.95 24.71
C GLU A 453 -11.61 -27.57 25.23
N VAL A 454 -10.95 -28.41 24.44
CA VAL A 454 -9.64 -28.98 24.79
C VAL A 454 -8.62 -27.87 25.05
N GLY A 455 -8.55 -26.85 24.19
CA GLY A 455 -7.64 -25.72 24.36
C GLY A 455 -7.93 -24.87 25.62
N ARG A 456 -9.16 -24.88 26.14
CA ARG A 456 -9.55 -24.14 27.36
C ARG A 456 -9.47 -24.98 28.63
N THR A 457 -9.36 -26.29 28.50
CA THR A 457 -9.46 -27.23 29.62
C THR A 457 -8.12 -27.89 29.90
N GLU A 458 -7.51 -27.50 31.02
CA GLU A 458 -6.25 -28.07 31.48
C GLU A 458 -6.33 -29.60 31.61
N GLY A 459 -5.33 -30.30 31.08
CA GLY A 459 -5.32 -31.76 31.07
C GLY A 459 -6.32 -32.41 30.11
N ALA A 460 -6.98 -31.63 29.25
CA ALA A 460 -7.93 -32.18 28.30
C ALA A 460 -7.26 -32.91 27.13
N ILE A 461 -7.96 -33.95 26.65
CA ILE A 461 -7.73 -34.66 25.39
C ILE A 461 -9.03 -34.72 24.60
N GLY A 462 -8.94 -34.64 23.29
CA GLY A 462 -10.05 -34.88 22.38
C GLY A 462 -9.55 -35.14 20.97
N TYR A 463 -10.46 -35.02 20.00
CA TYR A 463 -10.13 -35.14 18.59
C TYR A 463 -10.94 -34.15 17.74
N ALA A 464 -10.36 -33.75 16.62
CA ALA A 464 -11.02 -32.90 15.64
C ALA A 464 -10.34 -33.05 14.27
N ASP A 465 -11.07 -32.69 13.21
CA ASP A 465 -10.53 -32.59 11.85
C ASP A 465 -9.43 -31.52 11.77
N ALA A 466 -8.49 -31.70 10.85
CA ALA A 466 -7.35 -30.81 10.66
C ALA A 466 -7.73 -29.32 10.49
N PRO A 467 -8.78 -28.95 9.73
CA PRO A 467 -9.25 -27.57 9.65
C PRO A 467 -9.69 -27.00 10.99
N SER A 468 -10.49 -27.75 11.76
CA SER A 468 -10.93 -27.34 13.10
C SER A 468 -9.78 -27.16 14.07
N VAL A 469 -8.77 -28.04 14.02
CA VAL A 469 -7.55 -27.94 14.83
C VAL A 469 -6.71 -26.74 14.42
N ALA A 470 -6.50 -26.52 13.11
CA ALA A 470 -5.76 -25.38 12.59
C ALA A 470 -6.41 -24.06 12.99
N GLN A 471 -7.74 -23.96 12.94
CA GLN A 471 -8.47 -22.78 13.37
C GLN A 471 -8.38 -22.60 14.90
N ALA A 472 -8.53 -23.66 15.69
CA ALA A 472 -8.46 -23.57 17.15
C ALA A 472 -7.08 -23.13 17.65
N ARG A 473 -5.99 -23.56 16.99
CA ARG A 473 -4.60 -23.21 17.35
C ARG A 473 -4.25 -21.73 17.20
N LYS A 474 -5.03 -20.95 16.45
CA LYS A 474 -4.77 -19.51 16.27
C LYS A 474 -4.80 -18.76 17.60
N ASP A 475 -5.72 -19.14 18.48
CA ASP A 475 -6.01 -18.40 19.73
C ASP A 475 -6.09 -19.29 20.97
N ASN A 476 -5.82 -20.61 20.87
CA ASN A 476 -5.89 -21.54 22.01
C ASN A 476 -4.59 -22.34 22.20
N PRO A 477 -4.18 -22.63 23.45
CA PRO A 477 -3.03 -23.47 23.77
C PRO A 477 -3.38 -24.96 23.55
N LEU A 478 -3.28 -25.40 22.29
CA LEU A 478 -3.65 -26.74 21.84
C LEU A 478 -2.51 -27.40 21.07
N THR A 479 -2.11 -28.61 21.49
CA THR A 479 -1.16 -29.46 20.77
C THR A 479 -1.90 -30.57 20.04
N ALA A 480 -1.49 -30.87 18.81
CA ALA A 480 -2.02 -32.00 18.05
C ALA A 480 -0.93 -33.06 18.05
N LEU A 481 -1.29 -34.25 18.49
CA LEU A 481 -0.36 -35.33 18.75
C LEU A 481 -0.11 -36.13 17.49
N THR A 482 1.14 -36.59 17.35
CA THR A 482 1.42 -37.76 16.51
C THR A 482 0.90 -39.02 17.19
N VAL A 483 0.44 -39.99 16.41
CA VAL A 483 -0.04 -41.28 16.91
C VAL A 483 0.94 -42.36 16.50
N ASP A 484 1.48 -43.10 17.47
CA ASP A 484 2.55 -44.09 17.25
C ASP A 484 3.78 -43.49 16.53
N GLY A 485 4.11 -42.24 16.84
CA GLY A 485 5.19 -41.49 16.20
C GLY A 485 4.92 -41.07 14.75
N LYS A 486 3.69 -41.27 14.25
CA LYS A 486 3.29 -40.99 12.87
C LYS A 486 2.36 -39.78 12.79
N ALA A 487 2.49 -39.03 11.70
CA ALA A 487 1.55 -38.01 11.28
C ALA A 487 0.98 -38.39 9.92
N PHE A 488 -0.20 -37.86 9.58
CA PHE A 488 -0.74 -38.04 8.23
C PHE A 488 0.13 -37.26 7.23
N ASP A 489 0.64 -37.96 6.22
CA ASP A 489 1.36 -37.38 5.09
C ASP A 489 0.57 -37.63 3.80
N PRO A 490 -0.01 -36.59 3.17
CA PRO A 490 -0.74 -36.71 1.91
C PRO A 490 0.08 -37.31 0.76
N ALA A 491 1.40 -37.12 0.75
CA ALA A 491 2.27 -37.60 -0.31
C ALA A 491 2.57 -39.11 -0.21
N VAL A 492 2.57 -39.64 1.02
CA VAL A 492 2.81 -41.06 1.31
C VAL A 492 1.48 -41.82 1.46
N GLY A 493 0.39 -41.12 1.78
CA GLY A 493 -0.96 -41.67 1.83
C GLY A 493 -1.14 -42.74 2.89
N VAL A 494 -1.69 -43.90 2.52
CA VAL A 494 -1.96 -45.02 3.45
C VAL A 494 -0.68 -45.52 4.10
N ASP A 495 0.43 -45.49 3.37
CA ASP A 495 1.73 -46.00 3.81
C ASP A 495 2.35 -45.12 4.91
N SER A 496 1.82 -43.92 5.16
CA SER A 496 2.17 -43.12 6.35
C SER A 496 1.90 -43.88 7.64
N GLY A 497 0.98 -44.87 7.60
CA GLY A 497 0.59 -45.70 8.73
C GLY A 497 -0.15 -44.92 9.82
N TYR A 498 -0.56 -43.68 9.56
CA TYR A 498 -1.39 -42.90 10.47
C TYR A 498 -2.84 -43.42 10.43
N PRO A 499 -3.46 -43.76 11.58
CA PRO A 499 -4.74 -44.48 11.56
C PRO A 499 -5.96 -43.57 11.36
N PHE A 500 -5.87 -42.29 11.75
CA PHE A 500 -7.05 -41.47 12.01
C PHE A 500 -7.38 -40.47 10.89
N TRP A 501 -7.81 -41.04 9.76
CA TRP A 501 -8.29 -40.30 8.60
C TRP A 501 -9.30 -41.16 7.85
N THR A 502 -10.11 -40.51 7.01
CA THR A 502 -11.15 -41.16 6.21
C THR A 502 -11.38 -40.43 4.89
N VAL A 503 -12.20 -41.02 4.03
CA VAL A 503 -12.72 -40.38 2.82
C VAL A 503 -14.12 -39.84 3.12
N GLU A 504 -14.39 -38.61 2.74
CA GLU A 504 -15.74 -38.04 2.70
C GLU A 504 -16.47 -38.55 1.46
N TYR A 505 -17.66 -39.09 1.66
CA TYR A 505 -18.52 -39.61 0.60
C TYR A 505 -19.74 -38.72 0.41
N LEU A 506 -20.17 -38.61 -0.84
CA LEU A 506 -21.46 -38.07 -1.22
C LEU A 506 -22.37 -39.21 -1.64
N TYR A 507 -23.44 -39.42 -0.88
CA TYR A 507 -24.44 -40.44 -1.10
C TYR A 507 -25.65 -39.89 -1.85
N ALA A 508 -26.17 -40.69 -2.78
CA ALA A 508 -27.43 -40.47 -3.47
C ALA A 508 -28.22 -41.79 -3.51
N ARG A 509 -29.55 -41.71 -3.57
CA ARG A 509 -30.41 -42.91 -3.55
C ARG A 509 -30.04 -43.92 -4.65
N LYS A 510 -29.74 -43.41 -5.83
CA LYS A 510 -29.15 -44.07 -6.99
C LYS A 510 -28.25 -43.06 -7.71
N LYS A 511 -27.52 -43.50 -8.73
CA LYS A 511 -26.67 -42.61 -9.55
C LYS A 511 -27.54 -41.46 -10.12
N PRO A 512 -27.19 -40.19 -9.88
CA PRO A 512 -27.94 -39.05 -10.42
C PRO A 512 -28.06 -39.10 -11.95
N GLU A 513 -29.22 -38.69 -12.46
CA GLU A 513 -29.48 -38.69 -13.90
C GLU A 513 -28.66 -37.60 -14.61
N PRO A 514 -28.01 -37.91 -15.75
CA PRO A 514 -27.25 -36.92 -16.51
C PRO A 514 -28.08 -35.68 -16.83
N GLY A 515 -27.52 -34.49 -16.60
CA GLY A 515 -28.20 -33.21 -16.81
C GLY A 515 -29.15 -32.80 -15.68
N SER A 516 -29.32 -33.60 -14.62
CA SER A 516 -29.99 -33.15 -13.40
C SER A 516 -29.12 -32.18 -12.60
N VAL A 517 -29.74 -31.36 -11.74
CA VAL A 517 -29.01 -30.49 -10.79
C VAL A 517 -28.04 -31.30 -9.93
N ALA A 518 -28.47 -32.47 -9.46
CA ALA A 518 -27.62 -33.36 -8.65
C ALA A 518 -26.41 -33.86 -9.44
N ALA A 519 -26.60 -34.39 -10.66
CA ALA A 519 -25.49 -34.86 -11.49
C ALA A 519 -24.49 -33.76 -11.82
N ASN A 520 -24.99 -32.57 -12.18
CA ASN A 520 -24.16 -31.43 -12.52
C ASN A 520 -23.41 -30.88 -11.31
N PHE A 521 -24.02 -30.88 -10.11
CA PHE A 521 -23.34 -30.51 -8.88
C PHE A 521 -22.24 -31.51 -8.51
N VAL A 522 -22.51 -32.81 -8.63
CA VAL A 522 -21.49 -33.86 -8.42
C VAL A 522 -20.33 -33.70 -9.39
N ASP A 523 -20.62 -33.44 -10.67
CA ASP A 523 -19.62 -33.17 -11.69
C ASP A 523 -18.77 -31.93 -11.33
N TYR A 524 -19.44 -30.84 -10.95
CA TYR A 524 -18.80 -29.61 -10.49
C TYR A 524 -17.83 -29.87 -9.32
N LEU A 525 -18.31 -30.58 -8.31
CA LEU A 525 -17.56 -30.91 -7.10
C LEU A 525 -16.29 -31.74 -7.41
N LEU A 526 -16.39 -32.69 -8.34
CA LEU A 526 -15.30 -33.63 -8.63
C LEU A 526 -14.32 -33.13 -9.70
N ARG A 527 -14.79 -32.35 -10.69
CA ARG A 527 -14.02 -32.04 -11.90
C ARG A 527 -13.57 -30.60 -12.03
N HIS A 528 -14.17 -29.64 -11.32
CA HIS A 528 -13.83 -28.22 -11.50
C HIS A 528 -12.77 -27.72 -10.51
N ASP A 529 -11.84 -26.92 -11.03
CA ASP A 529 -10.74 -26.28 -10.29
C ASP A 529 -11.24 -25.47 -9.10
N SER A 530 -12.34 -24.75 -9.25
CA SER A 530 -12.93 -23.94 -8.17
C SER A 530 -13.37 -24.78 -6.99
N ALA A 531 -14.03 -25.92 -7.22
CA ALA A 531 -14.43 -26.83 -6.15
C ALA A 531 -13.21 -27.46 -5.46
N ARG A 532 -12.21 -27.89 -6.24
CA ARG A 532 -10.94 -28.43 -5.70
C ARG A 532 -10.17 -27.39 -4.89
N ALA A 533 -10.14 -26.15 -5.34
CA ALA A 533 -9.55 -25.04 -4.61
C ALA A 533 -10.27 -24.81 -3.28
N ARG A 534 -11.61 -24.80 -3.26
CA ARG A 534 -12.40 -24.71 -2.02
C ARG A 534 -12.09 -25.83 -1.03
N LEU A 535 -12.00 -27.07 -1.51
CA LEU A 535 -11.63 -28.22 -0.68
C LEU A 535 -10.22 -28.04 -0.08
N THR A 536 -9.25 -27.64 -0.90
CA THR A 536 -7.86 -27.43 -0.49
C THR A 536 -7.73 -26.26 0.50
N ASP A 537 -8.37 -25.14 0.22
CA ASP A 537 -8.40 -23.95 1.08
C ASP A 537 -9.05 -24.25 2.43
N ALA A 538 -10.07 -25.10 2.44
CA ALA A 538 -10.70 -25.58 3.66
C ALA A 538 -9.79 -26.54 4.45
N GLY A 539 -8.73 -27.09 3.86
CA GLY A 539 -7.79 -28.01 4.50
C GLY A 539 -8.09 -29.49 4.26
N TYR A 540 -8.89 -29.82 3.24
CA TYR A 540 -9.17 -31.19 2.79
C TYR A 540 -8.38 -31.52 1.53
N LEU A 541 -8.12 -32.81 1.29
CA LEU A 541 -7.45 -33.23 0.05
C LEU A 541 -8.51 -33.73 -0.94
N PRO A 542 -8.67 -33.11 -2.12
CA PRO A 542 -9.60 -33.60 -3.12
C PRO A 542 -9.29 -35.03 -3.56
N CYS A 543 -10.33 -35.83 -3.82
CA CYS A 543 -10.17 -37.17 -4.40
C CYS A 543 -9.85 -37.17 -5.90
N THR A 544 -9.59 -35.99 -6.48
CA THR A 544 -9.14 -35.82 -7.86
C THR A 544 -7.88 -34.96 -7.89
N THR A 545 -6.88 -35.38 -8.68
CA THR A 545 -5.64 -34.62 -8.91
C THR A 545 -5.94 -33.36 -9.71
N SER A 546 -5.00 -32.41 -9.78
CA SER A 546 -5.12 -31.19 -10.61
C SER A 546 -5.41 -31.47 -12.09
N GLU A 547 -4.98 -32.64 -12.60
CA GLU A 547 -5.22 -33.11 -13.97
C GLU A 547 -6.57 -33.82 -14.15
N GLY A 548 -7.36 -33.95 -13.06
CA GLY A 548 -8.68 -34.58 -13.07
C GLY A 548 -8.65 -36.10 -12.95
N ALA A 549 -7.49 -36.71 -12.66
CA ALA A 549 -7.38 -38.14 -12.42
C ALA A 549 -7.84 -38.48 -10.99
N PRO A 550 -8.44 -39.66 -10.73
CA PRO A 550 -8.74 -40.10 -9.37
C PRO A 550 -7.47 -40.19 -8.51
N LEU A 551 -7.55 -39.74 -7.27
CA LEU A 551 -6.49 -39.93 -6.29
C LEU A 551 -6.58 -41.34 -5.71
N GLU A 552 -5.60 -42.20 -6.00
CA GLU A 552 -5.59 -43.61 -5.57
C GLU A 552 -5.83 -43.78 -4.06
N LEU A 553 -5.36 -42.83 -3.25
CA LEU A 553 -5.57 -42.82 -1.80
C LEU A 553 -7.04 -42.91 -1.39
N CYS A 554 -7.95 -42.37 -2.19
CA CYS A 554 -9.39 -42.45 -1.92
C CYS A 554 -9.96 -43.86 -2.16
N ASN A 555 -9.30 -44.71 -2.95
CA ASN A 555 -9.76 -46.08 -3.22
C ASN A 555 -9.41 -47.07 -2.09
N HIS A 556 -8.52 -46.69 -1.16
CA HIS A 556 -7.92 -47.64 -0.22
C HIS A 556 -8.69 -47.83 1.10
N ARG A 557 -9.80 -47.12 1.35
CA ARG A 557 -10.56 -47.25 2.62
C ARG A 557 -12.07 -47.21 2.46
#